data_AF-A0A9D7IVI2-F1
#
_entry.id   AF-A0A9D7IVI2-F1
#
_cell.length_a   1.000
_cell.length_b   1.000
_cell.length_c   1.000
_cell.angle_alpha   90.00
_cell.angle_beta   90.00
_cell.angle_gamma   90.00
#
_symmetry.space_group_name_H-M   'P 1'
#
loop_
_entity.id
_entity.type
_entity.pdbx_description
1 polymer ?
#
loop_
_entity_poly.entity_id
_entity_poly.type
_entity_poly.pdbx_seq_one_letter_code
_entity_poly.pdbx_strand_id
1 'polypeptide(L)'
;MIRRYDHITIEDLNVCGMVRNHHLAKSISDAGWNQFARILTSKAANAGREVILVNPAYTSQDCSQCGSRVRKSLAVREHRCINCGFVAHRDHNAAINIQKRGARASGDGATKPV
;
A
#
# COMPACT_ATOMS: atom_id res chain seq x y z
N MET A 1 7.10 4.76 -18.48
CA MET A 1 5.91 4.23 -19.20
C MET A 1 5.48 2.94 -18.51
N ILE A 2 4.21 2.78 -18.14
CA ILE A 2 3.69 1.57 -17.48
C ILE A 2 3.35 0.56 -18.59
N ARG A 3 4.20 -0.44 -18.80
CA ARG A 3 4.10 -1.37 -19.96
C ARG A 3 3.64 -2.79 -19.61
N ARG A 4 3.84 -3.24 -18.37
CA ARG A 4 3.76 -4.67 -18.00
C ARG A 4 2.68 -5.04 -16.99
N TYR A 5 2.16 -4.08 -16.23
CA TYR A 5 1.15 -4.32 -15.20
C TYR A 5 -0.17 -3.67 -15.61
N ASP A 6 -1.25 -4.42 -15.47
CA ASP A 6 -2.58 -4.00 -15.92
C ASP A 6 -3.24 -3.00 -14.96
N HIS A 7 -2.93 -3.11 -13.67
CA HIS A 7 -3.43 -2.24 -12.62
C HIS A 7 -2.34 -1.84 -11.63
N ILE A 8 -2.46 -0.65 -11.05
CA ILE A 8 -1.59 -0.14 -9.99
C ILE A 8 -2.44 0.05 -8.75
N THR A 9 -2.07 -0.58 -7.62
CA THR A 9 -2.79 -0.41 -6.36
C THR A 9 -2.01 0.47 -5.40
N ILE A 10 -2.65 1.48 -4.83
CA ILE A 10 -2.07 2.34 -3.80
C ILE A 10 -3.04 2.51 -2.63
N GLU A 11 -2.50 2.91 -1.49
CA GLU A 11 -3.30 3.26 -0.31
C GLU A 11 -4.08 4.56 -0.52
N ASP A 12 -5.36 4.54 -0.13
CA ASP A 12 -6.19 5.74 -0.01
C ASP A 12 -5.83 6.51 1.28
N LEU A 13 -4.68 7.18 1.26
CA LEU A 13 -4.21 7.95 2.40
C LEU A 13 -4.99 9.26 2.51
N ASN A 14 -5.63 9.48 3.66
CA ASN A 14 -6.17 10.78 4.02
C ASN A 14 -5.02 11.74 4.40
N VAL A 15 -4.29 12.22 3.39
CA VAL A 15 -3.13 13.11 3.57
C VAL A 15 -3.53 14.37 4.34
N CYS A 16 -4.70 14.94 4.04
CA CYS A 16 -5.23 16.11 4.74
C CYS A 16 -5.41 15.85 6.25
N GLY A 17 -5.89 14.67 6.62
CA GLY A 17 -5.99 14.24 8.02
C GLY A 17 -4.63 13.96 8.66
N MET A 18 -3.69 13.38 7.91
CA MET A 18 -2.35 13.06 8.42
C MET A 18 -1.52 14.32 8.70
N VAL A 19 -1.66 15.37 7.89
CA VAL A 19 -0.95 16.66 8.08
C VAL A 19 -1.42 17.41 9.35
N ARG A 20 -2.59 17.06 9.91
CA ARG A 20 -3.03 17.62 11.21
C ARG A 20 -2.19 17.12 12.39
N ASN A 21 -1.43 16.04 12.22
CA ASN A 21 -0.46 15.63 13.22
C ASN A 21 0.80 16.49 13.10
N HIS A 22 0.91 17.53 13.93
CA HIS A 22 1.99 18.51 13.89
C HIS A 22 3.41 17.92 13.97
N HIS A 23 3.58 16.73 14.56
CA HIS A 23 4.88 16.06 14.62
C HIS A 23 5.32 15.44 13.29
N LEU A 24 4.36 15.05 12.43
CA LEU A 24 4.62 14.41 11.14
C LEU A 24 4.24 15.30 9.95
N ALA A 25 3.55 16.42 10.20
CA ALA A 25 3.00 17.34 9.22
C ALA A 25 4.03 17.79 8.17
N LYS A 26 5.23 18.13 8.63
CA LYS A 26 6.33 18.55 7.75
C LYS A 26 6.77 17.41 6.83
N SER A 27 7.11 16.25 7.39
CA SER A 27 7.55 15.08 6.61
C SER A 27 6.48 14.57 5.63
N ILE A 28 5.20 14.67 5.99
CA ILE A 28 4.09 14.27 5.11
C ILE A 28 3.90 15.29 3.98
N SER A 29 3.98 16.59 4.29
CA SER A 29 3.88 17.66 3.30
C SER A 29 5.04 17.62 2.31
N ASP A 30 6.27 17.45 2.80
CA ASP A 30 7.49 17.35 2.00
C ASP A 30 7.47 16.12 1.07
N ALA A 31 6.80 15.04 1.46
CA ALA A 31 6.66 13.84 0.64
C ALA A 31 5.72 14.02 -0.57
N GLY A 32 4.90 15.08 -0.61
CA GLY A 32 4.10 15.43 -1.79
C GLY A 32 3.06 14.37 -2.21
N TRP A 33 2.58 13.55 -1.28
CA TRP A 33 1.73 12.38 -1.58
C TRP A 33 0.51 12.67 -2.46
N ASN A 34 -0.19 13.78 -2.21
CA ASN A 34 -1.34 14.19 -3.03
C ASN A 34 -0.93 14.49 -4.49
N GLN A 35 0.21 15.15 -4.69
CA GLN A 35 0.71 15.46 -6.03
C GLN A 35 1.18 14.19 -6.73
N PHE A 36 1.87 13.30 -6.01
CA PHE A 36 2.29 12.01 -6.53
C PHE A 36 1.10 11.17 -7.00
N ALA A 37 0.06 11.01 -6.18
CA ALA A 37 -1.14 10.26 -6.53
C ALA A 37 -1.82 10.83 -7.79
N ARG A 38 -1.94 12.16 -7.88
CA ARG A 38 -2.51 12.84 -9.07
C ARG A 38 -1.71 12.57 -10.34
N ILE A 39 -0.38 12.69 -10.28
CA ILE A 39 0.50 12.43 -11.42
C ILE A 39 0.41 10.96 -11.83
N LEU A 40 0.43 10.05 -10.85
CA LEU A 40 0.34 8.61 -11.08
C LEU A 40 -0.96 8.24 -11.80
N THR A 41 -2.11 8.72 -11.30
CA THR A 41 -3.41 8.48 -11.92
C THR A 41 -3.47 9.02 -13.35
N SER A 42 -2.96 10.25 -13.57
CA SER A 42 -2.89 10.83 -14.92
C SER A 42 -2.02 9.99 -15.87
N LYS A 43 -0.85 9.53 -15.40
CA LYS A 43 0.07 8.72 -16.22
C LYS A 43 -0.46 7.30 -16.45
N ALA A 44 -1.17 6.71 -15.51
CA ALA A 44 -1.83 5.42 -15.66
C ALA A 44 -2.96 5.52 -16.70
N ALA A 45 -3.82 6.53 -16.60
CA ALA A 45 -4.89 6.78 -17.56
C ALA A 45 -4.36 6.97 -18.99
N ASN A 46 -3.28 7.75 -19.17
CA ASN A 46 -2.61 7.91 -20.46
C ASN A 46 -2.06 6.60 -21.04
N ALA A 47 -1.81 5.59 -20.20
CA ALA A 47 -1.35 4.27 -20.61
C ALA A 47 -2.49 3.24 -20.72
N GLY A 48 -3.76 3.65 -20.58
CA GLY A 48 -4.91 2.75 -20.55
C GLY A 48 -4.93 1.83 -19.32
N ARG A 49 -4.31 2.26 -18.21
CA ARG A 49 -4.20 1.51 -16.96
C ARG A 49 -5.00 2.19 -15.86
N GLU A 50 -5.46 1.41 -14.90
CA GLU A 50 -6.22 1.91 -13.77
C GLU A 50 -5.38 1.97 -12.49
N VAL A 51 -5.66 2.99 -11.66
CA VAL A 51 -5.15 3.08 -10.29
C VAL A 51 -6.27 2.72 -9.32
N ILE A 52 -6.07 1.67 -8.54
CA ILE A 52 -7.03 1.19 -7.54
C ILE A 52 -6.60 1.74 -6.17
N LEU A 53 -7.52 2.45 -5.52
CA LEU A 53 -7.34 2.93 -4.16
C LEU A 53 -7.87 1.90 -3.18
N VAL A 54 -7.06 1.53 -2.18
CA VAL A 54 -7.46 0.58 -1.13
C VAL A 54 -7.34 1.20 0.25
N ASN A 55 -8.18 0.72 1.18
CA ASN A 55 -8.13 1.15 2.56
C ASN A 55 -6.70 0.96 3.14
N PRO A 56 -6.07 2.01 3.71
CA PRO A 56 -4.71 1.94 4.27
C PRO A 56 -4.64 1.24 5.64
N ALA A 57 -5.78 0.98 6.28
CA ALA A 57 -5.80 0.50 7.65
C ALA A 57 -5.02 -0.82 7.80
N TYR A 58 -4.02 -0.78 8.67
CA TYR A 58 -3.22 -1.93 9.11
C TYR A 58 -2.41 -2.66 8.03
N THR A 59 -2.25 -2.12 6.83
CA THR A 59 -1.46 -2.72 5.74
C THR A 59 -0.01 -3.05 6.15
N SER A 60 0.62 -2.22 6.98
CA SER A 60 1.97 -2.43 7.50
C SER A 60 2.04 -3.33 8.76
N GLN A 61 0.91 -3.56 9.41
CA GLN A 61 0.81 -4.33 10.66
C GLN A 61 0.30 -5.75 10.43
N ASP A 62 -0.68 -5.93 9.55
CA ASP A 62 -1.22 -7.24 9.21
C ASP A 62 -0.15 -8.02 8.41
N CYS A 63 0.05 -9.28 8.78
CA CYS A 63 1.04 -10.12 8.11
C CYS A 63 0.52 -10.51 6.73
N SER A 64 1.30 -10.23 5.70
CA SER A 64 0.96 -10.60 4.32
C SER A 64 0.93 -12.12 4.09
N GLN A 65 1.61 -12.90 4.91
CA GLN A 65 1.62 -14.37 4.81
C GLN A 65 0.37 -14.99 5.44
N CYS A 66 0.06 -14.64 6.70
CA CYS A 66 -0.95 -15.36 7.51
C CYS A 66 -2.11 -14.48 8.01
N GLY A 67 -2.11 -13.18 7.72
CA GLY A 67 -3.17 -12.25 8.13
C GLY A 67 -3.13 -11.80 9.60
N SER A 68 -2.30 -12.40 10.46
CA SER A 68 -2.21 -12.01 11.87
C SER A 68 -1.72 -10.56 12.03
N ARG A 69 -2.26 -9.81 12.98
CA ARG A 69 -1.83 -8.44 13.25
C ARG A 69 -0.58 -8.38 14.12
N VAL A 70 0.46 -7.75 13.61
CA VAL A 70 1.69 -7.42 14.33
C VAL A 70 1.71 -5.92 14.62
N ARG A 71 1.29 -5.53 15.83
CA ARG A 71 1.33 -4.12 16.27
C ARG A 71 2.79 -3.66 16.36
N LYS A 72 3.09 -2.51 15.75
CA LYS A 72 4.43 -1.91 15.74
C LYS A 72 4.35 -0.41 15.54
N SER A 73 5.35 0.31 16.05
CA SER A 73 5.48 1.76 15.83
C SER A 73 6.07 2.06 14.45
N LEU A 74 5.99 3.33 14.03
CA LEU A 74 6.57 3.79 12.76
C LEU A 74 8.10 3.66 12.69
N ALA A 75 8.78 3.57 13.83
CA ALA A 75 10.23 3.37 13.90
C ALA A 75 10.64 1.94 13.51
N VAL A 76 9.75 0.95 13.68
CA VAL A 76 10.05 -0.44 13.36
C VAL A 76 9.98 -0.65 11.85
N ARG A 77 11.14 -0.88 11.22
CA ARG A 77 11.28 -1.07 9.76
C ARG A 77 11.23 -2.53 9.32
N GLU A 78 11.37 -3.48 10.23
CA GLU A 78 11.22 -4.91 9.97
C GLU A 78 9.79 -5.39 10.34
N HIS A 79 9.17 -6.18 9.47
CA HIS A 79 8.00 -6.96 9.80
C HIS A 79 8.43 -8.37 10.19
N ARG A 80 8.34 -8.69 11.49
CA ARG A 80 8.52 -10.03 12.03
C ARG A 80 7.19 -10.56 12.57
N CYS A 81 6.67 -11.61 11.97
CA CYS A 81 5.44 -12.25 12.40
C CYS A 81 5.73 -13.43 13.32
N ILE A 82 5.29 -13.35 14.58
CA ILE A 82 5.45 -14.42 15.56
C ILE A 82 4.54 -15.62 15.24
N ASN A 83 3.39 -15.37 14.59
CA ASN A 83 2.41 -16.41 14.29
C ASN A 83 2.84 -17.37 13.16
N CYS A 84 3.57 -16.89 12.15
CA CYS A 84 3.98 -17.73 11.01
C CYS A 84 5.48 -17.70 10.70
N GLY A 85 6.28 -16.96 11.49
CA GLY A 85 7.72 -16.83 11.28
C GLY A 85 8.14 -15.93 10.11
N PHE A 86 7.20 -15.34 9.36
CA PHE A 86 7.53 -14.48 8.22
C PHE A 86 8.32 -13.23 8.67
N VAL A 87 9.45 -12.99 8.00
CA VAL A 87 10.31 -11.81 8.22
C VAL A 87 10.56 -11.12 6.88
N ALA A 88 10.26 -9.83 6.80
CA ALA A 88 10.57 -9.00 5.64
C ALA A 88 10.67 -7.52 6.05
N HIS A 89 11.10 -6.65 5.15
CA HIS A 89 10.96 -5.22 5.37
C HIS A 89 9.47 -4.83 5.46
N ARG A 90 9.12 -3.91 6.36
CA ARG A 90 7.74 -3.51 6.64
C ARG A 90 7.02 -3.01 5.39
N ASP A 91 7.70 -2.22 4.57
CA ASP A 91 7.11 -1.65 3.37
C ASP A 91 6.90 -2.73 2.29
N HIS A 92 7.71 -3.79 2.27
CA HIS A 92 7.49 -4.95 1.39
C HIS A 92 6.26 -5.75 1.82
N ASN A 93 6.11 -6.02 3.12
CA ASN A 93 4.90 -6.62 3.67
C ASN A 93 3.64 -5.78 3.34
N ALA A 94 3.73 -4.46 3.50
CA ALA A 94 2.64 -3.54 3.18
C ALA A 94 2.29 -3.60 1.68
N ALA A 95 3.28 -3.58 0.79
CA ALA A 95 3.07 -3.67 -0.65
C ALA A 95 2.31 -4.95 -1.06
N ILE A 96 2.65 -6.10 -0.47
CA ILE A 96 1.92 -7.36 -0.72
C ILE A 96 0.47 -7.25 -0.24
N ASN A 97 0.23 -6.69 0.95
CA ASN A 97 -1.13 -6.50 1.46
C ASN A 97 -1.95 -5.56 0.58
N ILE A 98 -1.36 -4.45 0.12
CA ILE A 98 -1.98 -3.49 -0.78
C ILE A 98 -2.36 -4.19 -2.09
N GLN A 99 -1.44 -4.94 -2.70
CA GLN A 99 -1.71 -5.73 -3.91
C GLN A 99 -2.86 -6.71 -3.70
N LYS A 100 -2.85 -7.48 -2.60
CA LYS A 100 -3.92 -8.44 -2.29
C LYS A 100 -5.28 -7.75 -2.13
N ARG A 101 -5.34 -6.55 -1.55
CA ARG A 101 -6.57 -5.76 -1.45
C ARG A 101 -7.02 -5.25 -2.81
N GLY A 102 -6.09 -4.79 -3.65
CA GLY A 102 -6.36 -4.33 -5.01
C GLY A 102 -6.96 -5.44 -5.88
N ALA A 103 -6.32 -6.61 -5.91
CA ALA A 103 -6.81 -7.77 -6.65
C ALA A 103 -8.24 -8.19 -6.24
N ARG A 104 -8.56 -8.10 -4.95
CA ARG A 104 -9.92 -8.37 -4.44
C ARG A 104 -10.93 -7.30 -4.86
N ALA A 105 -10.52 -6.03 -4.94
CA ALA A 105 -11.38 -4.92 -5.35
C ALA A 105 -11.65 -4.94 -6.86
N SER A 106 -10.70 -5.38 -7.69
CA SER A 106 -10.84 -5.48 -9.14
C SER A 106 -11.64 -6.70 -9.63
N GLY A 107 -11.99 -7.63 -8.75
CA GLY A 107 -12.66 -8.88 -9.13
C GLY A 107 -11.74 -9.95 -9.72
N ASP A 108 -10.42 -9.71 -9.76
CA ASP A 108 -9.38 -10.64 -10.22
C ASP A 108 -9.03 -11.70 -9.16
N GLY A 109 -10.05 -12.34 -8.58
CA GLY A 109 -9.93 -13.42 -7.60
C GLY A 109 -9.46 -14.76 -8.17
N ALA A 110 -8.78 -14.80 -9.32
CA ALA A 110 -8.40 -16.06 -9.97
C ALA A 110 -7.03 -16.02 -10.66
N THR A 111 -5.95 -15.98 -9.89
CA THR A 111 -4.72 -16.67 -10.34
C THR A 111 -4.90 -18.16 -10.11
N LYS A 112 -5.22 -18.85 -11.21
CA LYS A 112 -5.12 -20.31 -11.34
C LYS A 112 -3.73 -20.75 -10.86
N PRO A 113 -3.60 -21.69 -9.90
CA PRO A 113 -2.29 -22.21 -9.55
C PRO A 113 -1.72 -22.95 -10.77
N VAL A 114 -0.43 -22.73 -11.04
CA VAL A 114 0.37 -23.64 -11.88
C VAL A 114 0.63 -24.91 -11.08
#